data_AF-A0A3A0AFU6-F1
#
_entry.id   AF-A0A3A0AFU6-F1
#
_cell.length_a   1.000
_cell.length_b   1.000
_cell.length_c   1.000
_cell.angle_alpha   90.00
_cell.angle_beta   90.00
_cell.angle_gamma   90.00
#
_symmetry.space_group_name_H-M   'P 1'
#
loop_
_entity.id
_entity.type
_entity.pdbx_description
1 polymer ?
#
loop_
_entity_poly.entity_id
_entity_poly.type
_entity_poly.pdbx_seq_one_letter_code
_entity_poly.pdbx_strand_id
1 'polypeptide(L)'
;LLLDEQLGQAVAERLPAWRHVVQTGIELGIPVLAFGVSLAYYDSYRSARLPANLIQAQRDFFGAHTYERVDKPGVFHSDWEPVQA
;
A
#
# COMPACT_ATOMS: atom_id res chain seq x y z
N LEU A 1 16.98 1.57 9.33
CA LEU A 1 17.59 0.79 8.24
C LEU A 1 17.26 1.39 6.88
N LEU A 2 16.02 1.38 6.37
CA LEU A 2 15.74 2.00 5.06
C LEU A 2 15.91 3.52 5.01
N LEU A 3 15.86 4.20 6.17
CA LEU A 3 16.13 5.63 6.32
C LEU A 3 17.61 5.95 6.61
N ASP A 4 18.44 4.92 6.77
CA ASP A 4 19.90 5.11 6.85
C ASP A 4 20.41 5.49 5.45
N GLU A 5 21.30 6.47 5.36
CA GLU A 5 21.74 7.04 4.08
C GLU A 5 22.43 5.99 3.19
N GLN A 6 23.38 5.25 3.75
CA GLN A 6 24.15 4.26 3.01
C GLN A 6 23.26 3.11 2.53
N LEU A 7 22.44 2.56 3.43
CA LEU A 7 21.57 1.43 3.08
C LEU A 7 20.41 1.86 2.17
N GLY A 8 19.78 3.00 2.45
CA GLY A 8 18.68 3.53 1.65
C GLY A 8 19.09 3.80 0.21
N GLN A 9 20.28 4.41 0.02
CA GLN A 9 20.83 4.63 -1.32
C GLN A 9 21.15 3.30 -2.02
N ALA A 10 21.80 2.35 -1.33
CA ALA A 10 22.12 1.06 -1.91
C ALA A 10 20.87 0.28 -2.39
N VAL A 11 19.75 0.39 -1.67
CA VAL A 11 18.46 -0.19 -2.06
C VAL A 11 17.86 0.57 -3.25
N ALA A 12 17.85 1.90 -3.22
CA ALA A 12 17.29 2.73 -4.29
C ALA A 12 17.99 2.49 -5.64
N GLU A 13 19.32 2.37 -5.64
CA GLU A 13 20.12 2.06 -6.83
C GLU A 13 19.77 0.70 -7.46
N ARG A 14 19.38 -0.29 -6.64
CA ARG A 14 19.06 -1.65 -7.10
C ARG A 14 17.59 -1.85 -7.44
N LEU A 15 16.73 -0.88 -7.12
CA LEU A 15 15.29 -0.98 -7.33
C LEU A 15 14.91 -1.33 -8.79
N PRO A 16 15.51 -0.77 -9.85
CA PRO A 16 15.18 -1.14 -11.23
C PRO A 16 15.49 -2.61 -11.55
N ALA A 17 16.67 -3.10 -11.14
CA ALA A 17 17.07 -4.49 -11.35
C ALA A 17 16.18 -5.45 -10.55
N TRP A 18 15.82 -5.07 -9.34
CA TRP A 18 14.91 -5.84 -8.51
C TRP A 18 13.52 -5.98 -9.15
N ARG A 19 12.96 -4.89 -9.69
CA ARG A 19 11.70 -4.94 -10.45
C ARG A 19 11.82 -5.87 -11.66
N HIS A 20 12.92 -5.78 -12.40
CA HIS A 20 13.15 -6.62 -13.57
C HIS A 20 13.16 -8.12 -13.21
N VAL A 21 13.86 -8.50 -12.14
CA VAL A 21 13.87 -9.90 -11.64
C VAL A 21 12.46 -10.39 -11.29
N VAL A 22 11.67 -9.57 -10.61
CA VAL A 22 10.28 -9.93 -10.25
C VAL A 22 9.40 -10.07 -11.49
N GLN A 23 9.49 -9.13 -12.45
CA GLN A 23 8.74 -9.18 -13.70
C GLN A 23 9.08 -10.44 -14.51
N THR A 24 10.36 -10.67 -14.76
CA THR A 24 10.83 -11.84 -15.51
C THR A 24 10.46 -13.15 -14.82
N GLY A 25 10.57 -13.22 -13.50
CA GLY A 25 10.15 -14.40 -12.75
C GLY A 25 8.66 -14.71 -12.94
N ILE A 26 7.80 -13.69 -12.86
CA ILE A 26 6.35 -13.84 -13.09
C ILE A 26 6.05 -14.26 -14.53
N GLU A 27 6.67 -13.62 -15.52
CA GLU A 27 6.49 -13.93 -16.96
C GLU A 27 6.87 -15.38 -17.28
N LEU A 28 7.92 -15.91 -16.64
CA LEU A 28 8.39 -17.27 -16.83
C LEU A 28 7.64 -18.30 -15.95
N GLY A 29 6.69 -17.87 -15.12
CA GLY A 29 5.99 -18.76 -14.18
C GLY A 29 6.87 -19.27 -13.03
N ILE A 30 7.98 -18.59 -12.72
CA ILE A 30 8.89 -18.93 -11.64
C ILE A 30 8.42 -18.25 -10.33
N PRO A 31 8.22 -19.01 -9.24
CA PRO A 31 7.83 -18.42 -7.96
C PRO A 31 8.91 -17.47 -7.40
N VAL A 32 8.57 -16.19 -7.27
CA VAL A 32 9.44 -15.13 -6.73
C VAL A 32 8.97 -14.60 -5.38
N LEU A 33 8.49 -15.49 -4.49
CA LEU A 33 7.77 -15.12 -3.26
C LEU A 33 8.49 -14.06 -2.41
N ALA A 34 9.74 -14.32 -2.02
CA ALA A 34 10.51 -13.41 -1.16
C ALA A 34 10.84 -12.09 -1.88
N PHE A 35 11.20 -12.13 -3.16
CA PHE A 35 11.50 -10.94 -3.97
C PHE A 35 10.27 -10.06 -4.18
N GLY A 36 9.10 -10.67 -4.43
CA GLY A 36 7.85 -9.96 -4.65
C GLY A 36 7.32 -9.31 -3.37
N VAL A 37 7.29 -10.06 -2.26
CA VAL A 37 6.78 -9.54 -0.97
C VAL A 37 7.67 -8.43 -0.44
N SER A 38 8.99 -8.57 -0.50
CA SER A 38 9.88 -7.50 -0.04
C SER A 38 9.78 -6.24 -0.92
N LEU A 39 9.49 -6.38 -2.23
CA LEU A 39 9.30 -5.25 -3.13
C LEU A 39 7.99 -4.53 -2.81
N ALA A 40 6.92 -5.30 -2.61
CA ALA A 40 5.62 -4.77 -2.18
C ALA A 40 5.72 -4.04 -0.83
N TYR A 41 6.48 -4.58 0.13
CA TYR A 41 6.75 -3.90 1.39
C TYR A 41 7.50 -2.58 1.18
N TYR A 42 8.58 -2.59 0.40
CA TYR A 42 9.36 -1.39 0.10
C TYR A 42 8.50 -0.29 -0.55
N ASP A 43 7.69 -0.67 -1.55
CA ASP A 43 6.77 0.27 -2.22
C ASP A 43 5.66 0.76 -1.30
N SER A 44 5.14 -0.10 -0.41
CA SER A 44 4.14 0.30 0.58
C SER A 44 4.72 1.27 1.62
N TYR A 45 5.92 1.00 2.12
CA TYR A 45 6.58 1.80 3.15
C TYR A 45 6.88 3.22 2.68
N ARG A 46 7.33 3.40 1.43
CA ARG A 46 7.62 4.72 0.86
C ARG A 46 6.39 5.46 0.33
N SER A 47 5.21 4.84 0.36
CA SER A 47 3.97 5.45 -0.11
C SER A 47 3.29 6.22 1.03
N ALA A 48 3.33 7.55 0.96
CA ALA A 48 2.69 8.40 1.97
C ALA A 48 1.16 8.21 2.05
N ARG A 49 0.53 7.72 0.96
CA ARG A 49 -0.89 7.37 0.91
C ARG A 49 -1.04 5.97 0.32
N LEU A 50 -1.64 5.08 1.09
CA LEU A 50 -2.02 3.74 0.67
C LEU A 50 -3.53 3.69 0.36
N PRO A 51 -3.99 2.71 -0.44
CA PRO A 51 -5.42 2.49 -0.70
C PRO A 51 -6.20 1.96 0.51
N ALA A 52 -5.62 2.02 1.73
CA ALA A 52 -6.26 1.62 2.97
C ALA A 52 -7.52 2.45 3.30
N ASN A 53 -7.68 3.64 2.68
CA ASN A 53 -8.92 4.40 2.74
C ASN A 53 -10.13 3.64 2.18
N LEU A 54 -9.93 2.80 1.15
CA LEU A 54 -11.02 1.95 0.63
C LEU A 54 -11.38 0.85 1.63
N ILE A 55 -10.40 0.27 2.32
CA ILE A 55 -10.64 -0.70 3.40
C ILE A 55 -11.43 -0.04 4.53
N GLN A 56 -11.06 1.19 4.92
CA GLN A 56 -11.82 1.95 5.90
C GLN A 56 -13.27 2.22 5.45
N ALA A 57 -13.47 2.62 4.18
CA ALA A 57 -14.80 2.79 3.62
C ALA A 57 -15.63 1.49 3.67
N GLN A 58 -15.05 0.35 3.28
CA GLN A 58 -15.72 -0.95 3.36
C GLN A 58 -16.09 -1.33 4.80
N ARG A 59 -15.16 -1.14 5.75
CA ARG A 59 -15.40 -1.43 7.18
C ARG A 59 -16.52 -0.56 7.75
N ASP A 60 -16.59 0.70 7.36
CA ASP A 60 -17.64 1.61 7.78
C ASP A 60 -18.99 1.24 7.13
N PHE A 61 -18.99 0.93 5.83
CA PHE A 61 -20.18 0.53 5.08
C PHE A 61 -20.85 -0.72 5.65
N PHE A 62 -20.11 -1.83 5.83
CA PHE A 62 -20.70 -3.11 6.25
C PHE A 62 -20.87 -3.26 7.77
N GLY A 63 -20.16 -2.46 8.57
CA GLY A 63 -20.02 -2.72 10.00
C GLY A 63 -20.05 -1.50 10.91
N ALA A 64 -20.34 -0.29 10.38
CA ALA A 64 -20.33 0.96 11.13
C ALA A 64 -19.05 1.17 11.97
N HIS A 65 -17.91 0.70 11.45
CA HIS A 65 -16.64 0.70 12.18
C HIS A 65 -15.97 2.08 12.28
N THR A 66 -16.54 3.12 11.66
CA THR A 66 -16.01 4.49 11.63
C THR A 66 -14.65 4.62 10.94
N TYR A 67 -14.22 5.85 10.66
CA TYR A 67 -12.91 6.18 10.10
C TYR A 67 -12.47 7.60 10.46
N GLU A 68 -11.19 7.91 10.24
CA GLU A 68 -10.62 9.24 10.38
C GLU A 68 -10.48 9.94 9.02
N ARG A 69 -10.50 11.28 9.03
CA ARG A 69 -10.35 12.10 7.84
C ARG A 69 -8.99 12.79 7.79
N VAL A 70 -8.56 13.13 6.58
CA VAL A 70 -7.28 13.82 6.35
C VAL A 70 -7.38 15.35 6.46
N ASP A 71 -8.58 15.91 6.38
CA ASP A 71 -8.81 17.37 6.38
C ASP A 71 -9.15 17.92 7.77
N LYS A 72 -9.56 17.08 8.71
CA LYS A 72 -9.87 17.48 10.09
C LYS A 72 -9.77 16.32 11.07
N PRO A 73 -9.39 16.58 12.32
CA PRO A 73 -9.38 15.57 13.37
C PRO A 73 -10.81 15.13 13.73
N GLY A 74 -10.96 13.87 14.13
CA GLY A 74 -12.23 13.31 14.59
C GLY A 74 -12.47 11.89 14.08
N VAL A 75 -13.53 11.28 14.61
CA VAL A 75 -14.02 9.95 14.22
C VAL A 75 -15.35 10.14 13.49
N PHE A 76 -15.46 9.56 12.30
CA PHE A 76 -16.59 9.78 11.40
C PHE A 76 -17.23 8.44 11.03
N HIS A 77 -18.56 8.43 11.01
CA HIS A 77 -19.36 7.39 10.35
C HIS A 77 -20.08 8.06 9.18
N SER A 78 -20.12 7.40 8.02
CA SER A 78 -20.91 7.88 6.88
C SER A 78 -22.22 7.13 6.80
N ASP A 79 -23.28 7.85 6.46
CA ASP A 79 -24.49 7.23 5.94
C ASP A 79 -24.22 6.84 4.48
N TRP A 80 -24.30 5.55 4.21
CA TRP A 80 -23.99 4.96 2.91
C TRP A 80 -25.25 4.66 2.09
N GLU A 81 -26.44 5.02 2.58
CA GLU A 81 -27.66 4.88 1.81
C GLU A 81 -27.54 5.63 0.47
N PRO A 82 -28.03 5.03 -0.64
CA PRO A 82 -28.03 5.73 -1.91
C PRO A 82 -28.86 7.01 -1.77
N VAL A 83 -28.27 8.15 -2.17
CA VAL A 83 -29.02 9.40 -2.33
C VAL A 83 -30.19 9.11 -3.26
N GLN A 84 -31.42 9.20 -2.75
CA GLN A 84 -32.62 9.12 -3.59
C GLN A 84 -32.53 10.27 -4.59
N ALA A 85 -32.48 9.91 -5.88
CA ALA A 85 -32.46 10.86 -6.99
C ALA A 85 -33.79 11.60 -7.13
#